data_AF-A0A6G1LXS8-F1
#
_entry.id   AF-A0A6G1LXS8-F1
#
_cell.length_a   1.000
_cell.length_b   1.000
_cell.length_c   1.000
_cell.angle_alpha   90.00
_cell.angle_beta   90.00
_cell.angle_gamma   90.00
#
_symmetry.space_group_name_H-M   'P 1'
#
loop_
_entity.id
_entity.type
_entity.pdbx_description
1 polymer ?
#
loop_
_entity_poly.entity_id
_entity_poly.type
_entity_poly.pdbx_seq_one_letter_code
_entity_poly.pdbx_strand_id
1 'polypeptide(L)'
;MPLIEVRRIIRLRLTFERLVPLLGYHHILMIFIILAIILLSLLLAGCSSSSPLIPSIFLINLFYNHYAPVYSTAQVDPEAARAIGNIVANAMLEARVGYFGICINPDGGSWLCSNNASSLAAQVSVDQDPLNLIWVSDTFRDSIVFPYLLIVAILLATIVLVMLATFPTYNSEEERMPSRFVSQIALAIIFISAIFVLVSVLWQHTASIAAATIAENLGNGSIQTGVGVRFPS
;
A
#
# COMPACT_ATOMS: atom_id res chain seq x y z
N MET A 1 -0.86 52.93 -25.11
CA MET A 1 -1.51 51.83 -24.37
C MET A 1 -0.68 50.53 -24.19
N PRO A 2 0.47 50.25 -24.86
CA PRO A 2 1.21 48.99 -24.65
C PRO A 2 2.27 49.01 -23.52
N LEU A 3 2.67 50.19 -23.04
CA LEU A 3 3.75 50.35 -22.03
C LEU A 3 3.34 49.92 -20.59
N ILE A 4 2.05 49.89 -20.29
CA ILE A 4 1.53 49.55 -18.95
C ILE A 4 1.47 48.03 -18.78
N GLU A 5 1.08 47.29 -19.82
CA GLU A 5 1.06 45.82 -19.86
C GLU A 5 2.46 45.23 -19.67
N VAL A 6 3.46 45.76 -20.40
CA VAL A 6 4.85 45.30 -20.35
C VAL A 6 5.47 45.52 -18.97
N ARG A 7 5.19 46.66 -18.32
CA ARG A 7 5.68 46.95 -16.96
C ARG A 7 5.03 46.05 -15.91
N ARG A 8 3.81 45.55 -16.13
CA ARG A 8 3.11 44.60 -15.24
C ARG A 8 3.67 43.19 -15.40
N ILE A 9 3.96 42.75 -16.63
CA ILE A 9 4.59 41.45 -16.92
C ILE A 9 6.01 41.38 -16.37
N ILE A 10 6.81 42.45 -16.53
CA ILE A 10 8.19 42.50 -16.00
C ILE A 10 8.19 42.50 -14.47
N ARG A 11 7.24 43.20 -13.81
CA ARG A 11 7.09 43.14 -12.35
C ARG A 11 6.67 41.75 -11.88
N LEU A 12 5.73 41.09 -12.57
CA LEU A 12 5.33 39.71 -12.25
C LEU A 12 6.48 38.72 -12.43
N ARG A 13 7.27 38.85 -13.50
CA ARG A 13 8.48 38.02 -13.71
C ARG A 13 9.53 38.24 -12.64
N LEU A 14 9.83 39.49 -12.28
CA LEU A 14 10.81 39.82 -11.23
C LEU A 14 10.35 39.42 -9.83
N THR A 15 9.05 39.50 -9.54
CA THR A 15 8.47 39.00 -8.29
C THR A 15 8.49 37.47 -8.25
N PHE A 16 8.18 36.80 -9.37
CA PHE A 16 8.25 35.34 -9.49
C PHE A 16 9.71 34.85 -9.37
N GLU A 17 10.67 35.48 -10.05
CA GLU A 17 12.10 35.16 -9.95
C GLU A 17 12.71 35.46 -8.57
N ARG A 18 12.12 36.37 -7.77
CA ARG A 18 12.54 36.61 -6.38
C ARG A 18 11.84 35.71 -5.36
N LEU A 19 10.62 35.24 -5.65
CA LEU A 19 9.89 34.30 -4.80
C LEU A 19 10.41 32.86 -4.98
N VAL A 20 10.77 32.46 -6.20
CA VAL A 20 11.28 31.13 -6.55
C VAL A 20 12.51 30.69 -5.73
N PRO A 21 13.55 31.50 -5.47
CA PRO A 21 14.71 31.08 -4.69
C PRO A 21 14.52 31.15 -3.16
N LEU A 22 13.51 31.86 -2.65
CA LEU A 22 13.18 31.90 -1.22
C LEU A 22 12.15 30.82 -0.83
N LEU A 23 11.27 30.46 -1.77
CA LEU A 23 10.22 29.44 -1.62
C LEU A 23 10.69 28.05 -2.13
N GLY A 24 11.68 28.01 -3.03
CA GLY A 24 12.06 26.83 -3.81
C GLY A 24 13.26 26.07 -3.26
N TYR A 25 13.02 25.23 -2.27
CA TYR A 25 13.72 23.96 -1.98
C TYR A 25 13.10 23.37 -0.71
N HIS A 26 12.97 24.21 0.32
CA HIS A 26 12.35 23.84 1.59
C HIS A 26 10.89 23.41 1.45
N HIS A 27 10.06 24.20 0.74
CA HIS A 27 8.66 23.81 0.49
C HIS A 27 8.53 22.58 -0.42
N ILE A 28 9.44 22.43 -1.38
CA ILE A 28 9.46 21.25 -2.26
C ILE A 28 9.74 19.99 -1.41
N LEU A 29 10.73 20.04 -0.51
CA LEU A 29 11.02 18.94 0.41
C LEU A 29 9.83 18.64 1.34
N MET A 30 9.21 19.66 1.93
CA MET A 30 8.03 19.46 2.78
C MET A 30 6.86 18.84 2.00
N ILE A 31 6.63 19.25 0.75
CA ILE A 31 5.59 18.67 -0.11
C ILE A 31 5.89 17.19 -0.37
N PHE A 32 7.14 16.82 -0.69
CA PHE A 32 7.51 15.42 -0.89
C PHE A 32 7.31 14.58 0.38
N ILE A 33 7.68 15.10 1.54
CA ILE A 33 7.48 14.40 2.83
C ILE A 33 6.00 14.24 3.13
N ILE A 34 5.19 15.28 2.95
CA ILE A 34 3.74 15.23 3.13
C ILE A 34 3.12 14.19 2.20
N LEU A 35 3.49 14.21 0.91
CA LEU A 35 3.00 13.24 -0.07
C LEU A 35 3.39 11.81 0.33
N ALA A 36 4.63 11.60 0.76
CA ALA A 36 5.10 10.29 1.22
C ALA A 36 4.30 9.80 2.44
N ILE A 37 4.05 10.67 3.43
CA ILE A 37 3.23 10.33 4.61
C ILE A 37 1.80 9.96 4.19
N ILE A 38 1.19 10.71 3.29
CA ILE A 38 -0.16 10.43 2.78
C ILE A 38 -0.20 9.07 2.09
N LEU A 39 0.73 8.81 1.16
CA LEU A 39 0.79 7.55 0.42
C LEU A 39 1.03 6.34 1.33
N LEU A 40 1.94 6.46 2.31
CA LEU A 40 2.19 5.41 3.29
C LEU A 40 0.98 5.15 4.18
N SER A 41 0.25 6.21 4.56
CA SER A 41 -0.98 6.10 5.34
C SER A 41 -2.10 5.41 4.56
N LEU A 42 -2.25 5.73 3.27
CA LEU A 42 -3.21 5.07 2.39
C LEU A 42 -2.88 3.58 2.20
N LEU A 43 -1.60 3.24 2.08
CA LEU A 43 -1.13 1.86 1.96
C LEU A 43 -1.45 1.03 3.23
N LEU A 44 -1.24 1.62 4.42
CA LEU A 44 -1.61 1.00 5.69
C LEU A 44 -3.13 0.86 5.86
N ALA A 45 -3.90 1.86 5.41
CA ALA A 45 -5.37 1.85 5.47
C ALA A 45 -6.07 0.98 4.41
N GLY A 46 -5.31 0.38 3.48
CA GLY A 46 -5.83 -0.49 2.42
C GLY A 46 -6.72 -1.62 2.97
N CYS A 47 -7.59 -2.16 2.11
CA CYS A 47 -8.66 -3.10 2.51
C CYS A 47 -9.59 -2.55 3.60
N SER A 48 -10.24 -1.41 3.32
CA SER A 48 -11.29 -0.84 4.15
C SER A 48 -12.57 -0.59 3.34
N SER A 49 -13.73 -0.76 3.97
CA SER A 49 -15.05 -0.43 3.39
C SER A 49 -15.33 1.07 3.36
N SER A 50 -14.39 1.94 3.78
CA SER A 50 -14.59 3.39 3.80
C SER A 50 -14.74 4.03 2.42
N SER A 51 -14.38 3.35 1.34
CA SER A 51 -14.63 3.81 -0.04
C SER A 51 -14.59 2.64 -1.03
N PRO A 52 -15.39 2.65 -2.11
CA PRO A 52 -15.38 1.60 -3.14
C PRO A 52 -14.03 1.34 -3.80
N LEU A 53 -13.13 2.33 -3.76
CA LEU A 53 -11.79 2.25 -4.35
C LEU A 53 -10.77 1.64 -3.38
N ILE A 54 -11.00 1.65 -2.07
CA ILE A 54 -9.99 1.24 -1.08
C ILE A 54 -9.76 -0.28 -1.03
N PRO A 55 -10.76 -1.16 -1.27
CA PRO A 55 -10.52 -2.59 -1.40
C PRO A 55 -9.59 -2.98 -2.56
N SER A 56 -9.26 -2.05 -3.48
CA SER A 56 -8.30 -2.30 -4.56
C SER A 56 -6.83 -2.20 -4.13
N ILE A 57 -6.57 -1.65 -2.95
CA ILE A 57 -5.22 -1.60 -2.35
C ILE A 57 -5.10 -2.79 -1.40
N PHE A 58 -4.40 -3.83 -1.84
CA PHE A 58 -4.19 -5.05 -1.09
C PHE A 58 -2.75 -5.55 -1.24
N LEU A 59 -2.33 -6.38 -0.30
CA LEU A 59 -1.03 -7.07 -0.32
C LEU A 59 -1.11 -8.33 -1.17
N ILE A 60 -2.14 -9.12 -0.91
CA ILE A 60 -2.46 -10.36 -1.63
C ILE A 60 -3.96 -10.44 -1.83
N ASN A 61 -4.34 -10.99 -2.96
CA ASN A 61 -5.69 -11.34 -3.34
C ASN A 61 -5.74 -12.83 -3.64
N LEU A 62 -6.72 -13.52 -3.07
CA LEU A 62 -6.98 -14.95 -3.24
C LEU A 62 -8.42 -15.07 -3.71
N PHE A 63 -8.66 -15.74 -4.83
CA PHE A 63 -10.02 -15.96 -5.30
C PHE A 63 -10.18 -17.33 -5.92
N TYR A 64 -11.37 -17.88 -5.80
CA TYR A 64 -11.72 -19.09 -6.53
C TYR A 64 -11.85 -18.78 -8.01
N ASN A 65 -11.20 -19.59 -8.83
CA ASN A 65 -11.33 -19.56 -10.28
C ASN A 65 -11.11 -20.96 -10.85
N HIS A 66 -11.90 -21.33 -11.84
CA HIS A 66 -11.81 -22.62 -12.52
C HIS A 66 -10.94 -22.50 -13.76
N TYR A 67 -9.79 -23.16 -13.74
CA TYR A 67 -8.91 -23.28 -14.89
C TYR A 67 -8.34 -24.69 -14.99
N ALA A 68 -7.82 -25.03 -16.17
CA ALA A 68 -7.23 -26.36 -16.38
C ALA A 68 -5.99 -26.52 -15.46
N PRO A 69 -5.96 -27.56 -14.60
CA PRO A 69 -4.80 -27.81 -13.75
C PRO A 69 -3.53 -28.02 -14.58
N VAL A 70 -2.41 -27.51 -14.08
CA VAL A 70 -1.10 -27.73 -14.67
C VAL A 70 -0.47 -28.98 -14.06
N TYR A 71 -0.16 -29.97 -14.90
CA TYR A 71 0.45 -31.22 -14.47
C TYR A 71 1.97 -31.19 -14.62
N SER A 72 2.68 -31.71 -13.62
CA SER A 72 4.14 -31.79 -13.61
C SER A 72 4.62 -33.12 -13.04
N THR A 73 5.75 -33.63 -13.53
CA THR A 73 6.40 -34.83 -12.99
C THR A 73 6.91 -34.65 -11.56
N ALA A 74 6.96 -33.42 -11.05
CA ALA A 74 7.29 -33.12 -9.66
C ALA A 74 6.09 -33.25 -8.70
N GLN A 75 4.87 -33.41 -9.22
CA GLN A 75 3.68 -33.63 -8.39
C GLN A 75 3.59 -35.11 -8.01
N VAL A 76 3.55 -35.39 -6.71
CA VAL A 76 3.44 -36.76 -6.18
C VAL A 76 2.07 -37.36 -6.47
N ASP A 77 1.02 -36.56 -6.32
CA ASP A 77 -0.36 -36.93 -6.67
C ASP A 77 -0.99 -35.84 -7.57
N PRO A 78 -0.96 -36.03 -8.90
CA PRO A 78 -1.60 -35.12 -9.85
C PRO A 78 -3.14 -35.05 -9.70
N GLU A 79 -3.77 -36.07 -9.12
CA GLU A 79 -5.24 -36.14 -8.97
C GLU A 79 -5.76 -35.29 -7.81
N ALA A 80 -4.87 -34.87 -6.89
CA ALA A 80 -5.20 -33.96 -5.80
C ALA A 80 -5.86 -32.66 -6.31
N ALA A 81 -5.38 -32.12 -7.44
CA ALA A 81 -5.96 -30.94 -8.07
C ALA A 81 -7.44 -31.15 -8.48
N ARG A 82 -7.78 -32.34 -8.97
CA ARG A 82 -9.16 -32.71 -9.35
C ARG A 82 -10.04 -32.88 -8.11
N ALA A 83 -9.52 -33.48 -7.04
CA ALA A 83 -10.25 -33.61 -5.78
C ALA A 83 -10.55 -32.23 -5.16
N ILE A 84 -9.58 -31.32 -5.16
CA ILE A 84 -9.76 -29.93 -4.72
C ILE A 84 -10.80 -29.23 -5.61
N GLY A 85 -10.73 -29.38 -6.93
CA GLY A 85 -11.72 -28.81 -7.85
C GLY A 85 -13.15 -29.28 -7.57
N ASN A 86 -13.33 -30.56 -7.20
CA ASN A 86 -14.64 -31.09 -6.81
C ASN A 86 -15.16 -30.52 -5.49
N ILE A 87 -14.26 -30.20 -4.54
CA ILE A 87 -14.62 -29.54 -3.26
C ILE A 87 -15.00 -28.09 -3.50
N VAL A 88 -14.23 -27.37 -4.33
CA VAL A 88 -14.51 -25.97 -4.68
C VAL A 88 -15.81 -25.85 -5.49
N ALA A 89 -16.11 -26.83 -6.34
CA ALA A 89 -17.34 -26.94 -7.12
C ALA A 89 -17.68 -25.65 -7.89
N ASN A 90 -18.58 -24.81 -7.37
CA ASN A 90 -18.97 -23.51 -7.96
C ASN A 90 -18.75 -22.35 -6.98
N ALA A 91 -17.90 -22.50 -5.97
CA ALA A 91 -17.61 -21.46 -4.99
C ALA A 91 -17.01 -20.23 -5.68
N MET A 92 -17.52 -19.05 -5.34
CA MET A 92 -17.12 -17.78 -5.92
C MET A 92 -16.88 -16.76 -4.82
N LEU A 93 -15.69 -16.82 -4.21
CA LEU A 93 -15.26 -15.92 -3.15
C LEU A 93 -13.93 -15.32 -3.54
N GLU A 94 -13.80 -14.01 -3.34
CA GLU A 94 -12.54 -13.28 -3.42
C GLU A 94 -12.19 -12.71 -2.03
N ALA A 95 -11.00 -12.98 -1.54
CA ALA A 95 -10.47 -12.52 -0.27
C ALA A 95 -9.18 -11.72 -0.50
N ARG A 96 -9.18 -10.48 -0.01
CA ARG A 96 -8.07 -9.53 -0.13
C ARG A 96 -7.54 -9.17 1.24
N VAL A 97 -6.22 -9.16 1.38
CA VAL A 97 -5.56 -8.85 2.66
C VAL A 97 -4.87 -7.50 2.58
N GLY A 98 -5.17 -6.62 3.54
CA GLY A 98 -4.44 -5.38 3.79
C GLY A 98 -3.58 -5.48 5.06
N TYR A 99 -2.98 -4.36 5.46
CA TYR A 99 -2.14 -4.32 6.66
C TYR A 99 -2.92 -4.51 7.97
N PHE A 100 -4.14 -3.96 8.03
CA PHE A 100 -4.95 -3.92 9.26
C PHE A 100 -6.26 -4.70 9.18
N GLY A 101 -6.53 -5.38 8.07
CA GLY A 101 -7.78 -6.12 7.90
C GLY A 101 -7.83 -6.94 6.62
N ILE A 102 -8.95 -7.64 6.46
CA ILE A 102 -9.27 -8.44 5.28
C ILE A 102 -10.57 -7.92 4.70
N CYS A 103 -10.68 -7.89 3.38
CA CYS A 103 -11.93 -7.68 2.67
C CYS A 103 -12.32 -8.95 1.92
N ILE A 104 -13.59 -9.30 1.94
CA ILE A 104 -14.13 -10.41 1.15
C ILE A 104 -15.23 -9.93 0.21
N ASN A 105 -15.38 -10.65 -0.89
CA ASN A 105 -16.48 -10.54 -1.82
C ASN A 105 -17.06 -11.94 -2.06
N PRO A 106 -18.11 -12.35 -1.34
CA PRO A 106 -18.63 -13.72 -1.35
C PRO A 106 -19.50 -14.08 -2.55
N ASP A 107 -19.96 -13.09 -3.33
CA ASP A 107 -20.88 -13.32 -4.46
C ASP A 107 -20.52 -12.44 -5.68
N GLY A 108 -19.33 -11.85 -5.72
CA GLY A 108 -18.95 -10.84 -6.72
C GLY A 108 -19.67 -9.49 -6.59
N GLY A 109 -20.45 -9.30 -5.52
CA GLY A 109 -21.15 -8.07 -5.18
C GLY A 109 -20.30 -7.06 -4.38
N SER A 110 -20.73 -6.74 -3.16
CA SER A 110 -20.08 -5.73 -2.31
C SER A 110 -18.94 -6.30 -1.48
N TRP A 111 -17.97 -5.43 -1.17
CA TRP A 111 -16.83 -5.75 -0.30
C TRP A 111 -17.18 -5.61 1.18
N LEU A 112 -17.00 -6.69 1.93
CA LEU A 112 -17.13 -6.73 3.39
C LEU A 112 -15.72 -6.74 4.00
N CYS A 113 -15.32 -5.66 4.66
CA CYS A 113 -14.00 -5.55 5.27
C CYS A 113 -14.09 -5.58 6.80
N SER A 114 -13.22 -6.37 7.44
CA SER A 114 -13.13 -6.46 8.90
C SER A 114 -11.70 -6.80 9.32
N ASN A 115 -11.34 -6.40 10.54
CA ASN A 115 -10.12 -6.86 11.20
C ASN A 115 -10.33 -8.19 11.94
N ASN A 116 -11.57 -8.68 12.02
CA ASN A 116 -11.93 -9.92 12.70
C ASN A 116 -12.45 -10.92 11.67
N ALA A 117 -11.61 -11.87 11.24
CA ALA A 117 -11.99 -12.90 10.28
C ALA A 117 -13.16 -13.77 10.74
N SER A 118 -13.34 -13.99 12.04
CA SER A 118 -14.49 -14.75 12.56
C SER A 118 -15.81 -14.05 12.24
N SER A 119 -15.84 -12.71 12.27
CA SER A 119 -17.01 -11.93 11.89
C SER A 119 -17.33 -12.01 10.39
N LEU A 120 -16.32 -12.21 9.56
CA LEU A 120 -16.48 -12.40 8.11
C LEU A 120 -16.95 -13.83 7.82
N ALA A 121 -16.32 -14.84 8.42
CA ALA A 121 -16.69 -16.24 8.26
C ALA A 121 -18.14 -16.52 8.72
N ALA A 122 -18.63 -15.82 9.75
CA ALA A 122 -20.02 -15.92 10.19
C ALA A 122 -21.06 -15.42 9.16
N GLN A 123 -20.63 -14.66 8.15
CA GLN A 123 -21.49 -14.12 7.08
C GLN A 123 -21.38 -14.92 5.78
N VAL A 124 -20.57 -15.99 5.75
CA VAL A 124 -20.28 -16.78 4.55
C VAL A 124 -20.68 -18.23 4.79
N SER A 125 -21.26 -18.88 3.78
CA SER A 125 -21.62 -20.30 3.86
C SER A 125 -20.44 -21.22 3.53
N VAL A 126 -20.55 -22.49 3.92
CA VAL A 126 -19.52 -23.50 3.62
C VAL A 126 -19.34 -23.69 2.11
N ASP A 127 -20.41 -23.55 1.33
CA ASP A 127 -20.37 -23.69 -0.13
C ASP A 127 -19.70 -22.48 -0.81
N GLN A 128 -19.65 -21.32 -0.14
CA GLN A 128 -18.97 -20.12 -0.63
C GLN A 128 -17.48 -20.12 -0.30
N ASP A 129 -17.06 -20.68 0.85
CA ASP A 129 -15.65 -20.79 1.23
C ASP A 129 -15.20 -22.22 1.61
N PRO A 130 -15.24 -23.17 0.67
CA PRO A 130 -14.98 -24.58 0.98
C PRO A 130 -13.52 -24.89 1.34
N LEU A 131 -12.55 -24.06 0.93
CA LEU A 131 -11.13 -24.19 1.27
C LEU A 131 -10.67 -23.23 2.38
N ASN A 132 -11.59 -22.50 3.02
CA ASN A 132 -11.30 -21.55 4.09
C ASN A 132 -10.31 -20.43 3.68
N LEU A 133 -10.49 -19.83 2.51
CA LEU A 133 -9.72 -18.67 2.03
C LEU A 133 -9.74 -17.51 3.04
N ILE A 134 -10.84 -17.33 3.78
CA ILE A 134 -10.93 -16.32 4.86
C ILE A 134 -9.88 -16.60 5.94
N TRP A 135 -9.76 -17.86 6.37
CA TRP A 135 -8.82 -18.28 7.40
C TRP A 135 -7.36 -18.22 6.91
N VAL A 136 -7.11 -18.63 5.66
CA VAL A 136 -5.77 -18.51 5.04
C VAL A 136 -5.35 -17.04 4.94
N SER A 137 -6.27 -16.16 4.54
CA SER A 137 -6.07 -14.72 4.47
C SER A 137 -5.73 -14.11 5.84
N ASP A 138 -6.44 -14.54 6.89
CA ASP A 138 -6.20 -14.16 8.28
C ASP A 138 -4.83 -14.61 8.79
N THR A 139 -4.49 -15.86 8.51
CA THR A 139 -3.19 -16.42 8.87
C THR A 139 -2.04 -15.67 8.21
N PHE A 140 -2.17 -15.32 6.92
CA PHE A 140 -1.18 -14.48 6.22
C PHE A 140 -1.05 -13.11 6.89
N ARG A 141 -2.17 -12.43 7.17
CA ARG A 141 -2.16 -11.12 7.83
C ARG A 141 -1.44 -11.20 9.19
N ASP A 142 -1.82 -12.14 10.05
CA ASP A 142 -1.35 -12.14 11.43
C ASP A 142 0.06 -12.70 11.60
N SER A 143 0.49 -13.61 10.71
CA SER A 143 1.79 -14.30 10.83
C SER A 143 2.91 -13.69 9.97
N ILE A 144 2.56 -12.99 8.88
CA ILE A 144 3.54 -12.60 7.86
C ILE A 144 3.62 -11.07 7.68
N VAL A 145 2.49 -10.38 7.82
CA VAL A 145 2.42 -8.93 7.60
C VAL A 145 2.96 -8.17 8.81
N PHE A 146 3.94 -7.30 8.59
CA PHE A 146 4.56 -6.50 9.64
C PHE A 146 4.38 -4.99 9.38
N PRO A 147 3.33 -4.33 9.93
CA PRO A 147 3.07 -2.89 9.71
C PRO A 147 4.00 -1.98 10.52
N TYR A 148 4.60 -2.47 11.60
CA TYR A 148 5.20 -1.61 12.63
C TYR A 148 6.40 -0.78 12.12
N LEU A 149 7.22 -1.31 11.21
CA LEU A 149 8.32 -0.53 10.62
C LEU A 149 7.80 0.67 9.80
N LEU A 150 6.68 0.53 9.09
CA LEU A 150 6.07 1.63 8.35
C LEU A 150 5.49 2.68 9.31
N ILE A 151 4.86 2.26 10.41
CA ILE A 151 4.37 3.19 11.44
C ILE A 151 5.54 4.01 11.99
N VAL A 152 6.64 3.36 12.37
CA VAL A 152 7.85 4.05 12.86
C VAL A 152 8.41 5.00 11.79
N ALA A 153 8.46 4.58 10.52
CA ALA A 153 8.94 5.44 9.44
C ALA A 153 8.08 6.71 9.26
N ILE A 154 6.74 6.58 9.35
CA ILE A 154 5.80 7.72 9.30
C ILE A 154 6.02 8.66 10.49
N LEU A 155 6.22 8.13 11.70
CA LEU A 155 6.51 8.95 12.88
C LEU A 155 7.81 9.76 12.69
N LEU A 156 8.88 9.11 12.22
CA LEU A 156 10.15 9.77 11.92
C LEU A 156 9.99 10.85 10.84
N ALA A 157 9.25 10.56 9.77
CA ALA A 157 8.96 11.53 8.71
C ALA A 157 8.13 12.71 9.23
N THR A 158 7.20 12.47 10.14
CA THR A 158 6.38 13.51 10.79
C THR A 158 7.24 14.41 11.69
N ILE A 159 8.18 13.84 12.45
CA ILE A 159 9.14 14.61 13.25
C ILE A 159 9.98 15.52 12.35
N VAL A 160 10.48 15.00 11.23
CA VAL A 160 11.23 15.77 10.23
C VAL A 160 10.35 16.89 9.67
N LEU A 161 9.10 16.62 9.33
CA LEU A 161 8.15 17.63 8.84
C LEU A 161 7.94 18.76 9.86
N VAL A 162 7.74 18.43 11.13
CA VAL A 162 7.58 19.41 12.21
C VAL A 162 8.85 20.23 12.39
N MET A 163 10.04 19.60 12.37
CA MET A 163 11.33 20.30 12.44
C MET A 163 11.49 21.29 11.28
N LEU A 164 11.18 20.89 10.05
CA LEU A 164 11.23 21.78 8.89
C LEU A 164 10.19 22.91 9.01
N ALA A 165 9.00 22.62 9.52
CA ALA A 165 7.94 23.62 9.70
C ALA A 165 8.25 24.66 10.79
N THR A 166 8.99 24.30 11.85
CA THR A 166 9.31 25.20 12.98
C THR A 166 10.48 26.15 12.71
N PHE A 167 11.33 25.86 11.72
CA PHE A 167 12.41 26.74 11.30
C PHE A 167 12.17 27.31 9.89
N PRO A 168 11.15 28.16 9.68
CA PRO A 168 11.02 28.90 8.44
C PRO A 168 12.15 29.93 8.40
N THR A 169 13.13 29.73 7.53
CA THR A 169 14.26 30.63 7.32
C THR A 169 13.80 32.09 7.22
N TYR A 170 14.00 32.87 8.28
CA TYR A 170 13.91 34.33 8.21
C TYR A 170 14.84 34.94 9.26
N ASN A 171 15.97 35.46 8.80
CA ASN A 171 16.32 36.89 8.95
C ASN A 171 17.68 37.18 8.30
N SER A 172 17.70 38.21 7.45
CA SER A 172 18.88 38.81 6.77
C SER A 172 19.53 37.98 5.65
N GLU A 173 20.01 38.69 4.62
CA GLU A 173 20.53 38.14 3.36
C GLU A 173 21.78 37.25 3.51
N GLU A 174 22.36 37.15 4.71
CA GLU A 174 23.53 36.29 5.03
C GLU A 174 23.16 34.90 5.60
N GLU A 175 21.93 34.69 6.11
CA GLU A 175 21.51 33.45 6.79
C GLU A 175 20.42 32.68 6.04
N ARG A 176 20.50 32.65 4.71
CA ARG A 176 19.49 32.04 3.82
C ARG A 176 19.50 30.50 3.83
N MET A 177 20.20 29.88 4.77
CA MET A 177 20.35 28.43 4.88
C MET A 177 19.82 28.00 6.25
N PRO A 178 18.95 26.97 6.36
CA PRO A 178 18.61 26.40 7.66
C PRO A 178 19.92 26.06 8.38
N SER A 179 19.97 26.21 9.70
CA SER A 179 21.19 25.90 10.46
C SER A 179 21.70 24.53 10.00
N ARG A 180 22.97 24.45 9.56
CA ARG A 180 23.52 23.24 8.94
C ARG A 180 23.27 22.00 9.81
N PHE A 181 23.23 22.21 11.13
CA PHE A 181 22.92 21.24 12.14
C PHE A 181 21.49 20.66 12.02
N VAL A 182 20.45 21.50 11.94
CA VAL A 182 19.05 21.03 11.79
C VAL A 182 18.87 20.31 10.46
N SER A 183 19.47 20.81 9.38
CA SER A 183 19.40 20.15 8.08
C SER A 183 20.11 18.79 8.06
N GLN A 184 21.26 18.66 8.72
CA GLN A 184 21.98 17.38 8.85
C GLN A 184 21.20 16.36 9.68
N ILE A 185 20.58 16.80 10.79
CA ILE A 185 19.74 15.93 11.62
C ILE A 185 18.51 15.47 10.84
N ALA A 186 17.81 16.38 10.17
CA ALA A 186 16.66 16.06 9.34
C ALA A 186 17.02 15.05 8.24
N LEU A 187 18.18 15.24 7.59
CA LEU A 187 18.68 14.34 6.55
C LEU A 187 19.01 12.95 7.12
N ALA A 188 19.61 12.88 8.30
CA ALA A 188 19.90 11.60 8.95
C ALA A 188 18.61 10.85 9.35
N ILE A 189 17.62 11.55 9.90
CA ILE A 189 16.34 10.94 10.31
C ILE A 189 15.56 10.44 9.09
N ILE A 190 15.47 11.24 8.02
CA ILE A 190 14.76 10.81 6.80
C ILE A 190 15.48 9.66 6.10
N PHE A 191 16.82 9.61 6.16
CA PHE A 191 17.59 8.48 5.64
C PHE A 191 17.26 7.17 6.39
N ILE A 192 17.19 7.21 7.72
CA ILE A 192 16.77 6.06 8.53
C ILE A 192 15.32 5.67 8.21
N SER A 193 14.42 6.64 8.11
CA SER A 193 13.02 6.41 7.71
C SER A 193 12.93 5.73 6.34
N ALA A 194 13.71 6.17 5.36
CA ALA A 194 13.76 5.58 4.02
C ALA A 194 14.25 4.13 4.04
N ILE A 195 15.24 3.80 4.89
CA ILE A 195 15.68 2.41 5.09
C ILE A 195 14.55 1.55 5.65
N PHE A 196 13.80 2.03 6.64
CA PHE A 196 12.67 1.28 7.20
C PHE A 196 11.57 1.06 6.17
N VAL A 197 11.23 2.07 5.37
CA VAL A 197 10.28 1.91 4.26
C VAL A 197 10.77 0.88 3.26
N LEU A 198 12.04 0.97 2.84
CA LEU A 198 12.63 0.04 1.88
C LEU A 198 12.57 -1.41 2.37
N VAL A 199 13.02 -1.66 3.60
CA VAL A 199 13.01 -3.00 4.20
C VAL A 199 11.57 -3.52 4.30
N SER A 200 10.63 -2.67 4.73
CA SER A 200 9.22 -3.04 4.87
C SER A 200 8.60 -3.45 3.54
N VAL A 201 8.78 -2.63 2.48
CA VAL A 201 8.19 -2.90 1.17
C VAL A 201 8.81 -4.14 0.53
N LEU A 202 10.13 -4.33 0.63
CA LEU A 202 10.80 -5.53 0.12
C LEU A 202 10.31 -6.80 0.83
N TRP A 203 10.18 -6.75 2.16
CA TRP A 203 9.62 -7.85 2.95
C TRP A 203 8.21 -8.21 2.49
N GLN A 204 7.33 -7.20 2.42
CA GLN A 204 5.92 -7.37 2.06
C GLN A 204 5.77 -7.94 0.65
N HIS A 205 6.52 -7.40 -0.31
CA HIS A 205 6.45 -7.83 -1.71
C HIS A 205 6.95 -9.27 -1.91
N THR A 206 8.06 -9.64 -1.25
CA THR A 206 8.59 -11.00 -1.36
C THR A 206 7.68 -12.01 -0.67
N ALA A 207 7.15 -11.67 0.51
CA ALA A 207 6.23 -12.50 1.25
C ALA A 207 4.89 -12.70 0.52
N SER A 208 4.33 -11.65 -0.08
CA SER A 208 3.06 -11.76 -0.83
C SER A 208 3.22 -12.59 -2.09
N ILE A 209 4.32 -12.45 -2.85
CA ILE A 209 4.60 -13.28 -4.02
C ILE A 209 4.78 -14.74 -3.63
N ALA A 210 5.52 -15.02 -2.55
CA ALA A 210 5.71 -16.38 -2.08
C ALA A 210 4.39 -17.03 -1.67
N ALA A 211 3.57 -16.34 -0.87
CA ALA A 211 2.27 -16.82 -0.45
C ALA A 211 1.31 -17.02 -1.64
N ALA A 212 1.26 -16.07 -2.58
CA ALA A 212 0.47 -16.16 -3.81
C ALA A 212 0.86 -17.39 -4.63
N THR A 213 2.16 -17.58 -4.88
CA THR A 213 2.67 -18.72 -5.63
C THR A 213 2.35 -20.05 -4.94
N ILE A 214 2.50 -20.12 -3.61
CA ILE A 214 2.19 -21.34 -2.86
C ILE A 214 0.69 -21.65 -2.91
N ALA A 215 -0.16 -20.65 -2.69
CA ALA A 215 -1.61 -20.82 -2.71
C ALA A 215 -2.12 -21.24 -4.10
N GLU A 216 -1.58 -20.65 -5.18
CA GLU A 216 -1.95 -20.99 -6.55
C GLU A 216 -1.51 -22.42 -6.94
N ASN A 217 -0.29 -22.81 -6.56
CA ASN A 217 0.20 -24.16 -6.81
C ASN A 217 -0.51 -25.22 -5.95
N LEU A 218 -0.88 -24.89 -4.71
CA LEU A 218 -1.63 -25.78 -3.84
C LEU A 218 -3.07 -25.98 -4.35
N GLY A 219 -3.72 -24.89 -4.74
CA GLY A 219 -5.08 -24.87 -5.27
C GLY A 219 -5.17 -25.13 -6.78
N ASN A 220 -4.12 -25.63 -7.42
CA ASN A 220 -3.97 -25.81 -8.88
C ASN A 220 -5.29 -26.13 -9.61
N GLY A 221 -5.77 -25.17 -10.41
CA GLY A 221 -7.03 -25.25 -11.16
C GLY A 221 -8.29 -24.72 -10.45
N SER A 222 -8.17 -24.33 -9.17
CA SER A 222 -9.29 -23.90 -8.32
C SER A 222 -9.04 -22.56 -7.60
N ILE A 223 -7.79 -22.18 -7.32
CA ILE A 223 -7.42 -20.90 -6.72
C ILE A 223 -6.54 -20.13 -7.71
N GLN A 224 -6.84 -18.85 -7.87
CA GLN A 224 -5.94 -17.88 -8.49
C GLN A 224 -5.62 -16.77 -7.51
N THR A 225 -4.45 -16.17 -7.72
CA THR A 225 -3.95 -15.15 -6.82
C THR A 225 -3.64 -13.85 -7.56
N GLY A 226 -3.43 -12.78 -6.79
CA GLY A 226 -2.97 -11.51 -7.30
C GLY A 226 -2.19 -10.75 -6.24
N VAL A 227 -1.18 -10.00 -6.66
CA VAL A 227 -0.36 -9.16 -5.77
C VAL A 227 -0.49 -7.71 -6.22
N GLY A 228 -0.71 -6.80 -5.28
CA GLY A 228 -0.77 -5.35 -5.54
C GLY A 228 -2.15 -4.82 -5.90
N VAL A 229 -2.32 -4.30 -7.13
CA VAL A 229 -3.57 -3.68 -7.61
C VAL A 229 -4.11 -4.46 -8.81
N ARG A 230 -5.30 -5.03 -8.70
CA ARG A 230 -6.02 -5.61 -9.84
C ARG A 230 -6.97 -4.55 -10.40
N PHE A 231 -6.72 -4.11 -11.63
CA PHE A 231 -7.72 -3.35 -12.38
C PHE A 231 -8.93 -4.27 -12.64
N PRO A 232 -10.17 -3.76 -12.54
CA PRO A 232 -11.35 -4.56 -12.88
C PRO A 232 -11.26 -4.97 -14.35
N SER A 233 -11.39 -6.27 -14.61
CA SER A 233 -11.67 -6.83 -15.93
C SER A 233 -13.16 -6.72 -16.22
#